data_AF-A0A2M7C6V3-F1
#
_entry.id   AF-A0A2M7C6V3-F1
#
_cell.length_a   1.000
_cell.length_b   1.000
_cell.length_c   1.000
_cell.angle_alpha   90.00
_cell.angle_beta   90.00
_cell.angle_gamma   90.00
#
_symmetry.space_group_name_H-M   'P 1'
#
loop_
_entity.id
_entity.type
_entity.pdbx_description
1 polymer ?
#
loop_
_entity_poly.entity_id
_entity_poly.type
_entity_poly.pdbx_seq_one_letter_code
_entity_poly.pdbx_strand_id
1 'polypeptide(L)'
;MTLIAVPEILREKLGRDGAEALVGILNDNILAVAEEKFENRITITENKFDNRIAATETKFDSRIAITENKFDNRMAALEERFERRLAETKAEIIKWMFIFWIGQFASITAVLFLFFKR
;
A
#
# COMPACT_ATOMS: atom_id res chain seq x y z
N MET A 1 26.13 36.61 19.70
CA MET A 1 26.91 37.74 19.16
C MET A 1 28.24 37.20 18.68
N THR A 2 28.39 37.02 17.37
CA THR A 2 29.66 36.64 16.75
C THR A 2 30.58 37.86 16.77
N LEU A 3 31.52 37.89 17.71
CA LEU A 3 32.53 38.95 17.82
C LEU A 3 33.56 38.74 16.70
N ILE A 4 33.33 39.33 15.53
CA ILE A 4 34.37 39.49 14.53
C ILE A 4 35.32 40.56 15.06
N ALA A 5 36.43 40.11 15.65
CA ALA A 5 37.47 41.01 16.10
C ALA A 5 38.20 41.57 14.87
N VAL A 6 38.14 42.89 14.68
CA VAL A 6 38.91 43.56 13.63
C VAL A 6 40.39 43.49 14.01
N PRO A 7 41.26 42.93 13.14
CA PRO A 7 42.70 42.94 13.33
C PRO A 7 43.22 44.37 13.57
N GLU A 8 44.20 44.54 14.48
CA GLU A 8 44.71 45.88 14.84
C GLU A 8 45.16 46.71 13.63
N ILE A 9 45.78 46.06 12.63
CA ILE A 9 46.24 46.68 11.38
C ILE A 9 45.09 47.35 10.61
N LEU A 10 43.91 46.73 10.61
CA LEU A 10 42.72 47.27 9.94
C LEU A 10 42.08 48.37 10.78
N ARG A 11 42.11 48.25 12.10
CA ARG A 11 41.60 49.27 13.03
C ARG A 11 42.42 50.55 13.02
N GLU A 12 43.75 50.44 12.89
CA GLU A 12 44.67 51.57 12.77
C GLU A 12 44.47 52.34 11.47
N LYS A 13 44.27 51.63 10.34
CA LYS A 13 44.07 52.24 9.01
C LYS A 13 42.67 52.79 8.76
N LEU A 14 41.63 52.15 9.29
CA LEU A 14 40.22 52.54 9.07
C LEU A 14 39.69 53.52 10.14
N GLY A 15 40.44 53.73 11.22
CA GLY A 15 39.92 54.42 12.40
C GLY A 15 38.87 53.60 13.15
N ARG A 16 38.45 54.09 14.31
CA ARG A 16 37.47 53.39 15.18
C ARG A 16 36.11 53.24 14.50
N ASP A 17 35.62 54.32 13.92
CA ASP A 17 34.29 54.38 13.32
C ASP A 17 34.22 53.55 12.02
N GLY A 18 35.28 53.57 11.20
CA GLY A 18 35.37 52.76 9.99
C GLY A 18 35.48 51.26 10.27
N ALA A 19 36.19 50.88 11.34
CA ALA A 19 36.24 49.49 11.80
C ALA A 19 34.88 49.00 12.32
N GLU A 20 34.14 49.83 13.07
CA GLU A 20 32.79 49.50 13.54
C GLU A 20 31.79 49.36 12.37
N ALA A 21 31.83 50.29 11.41
CA ALA A 21 30.98 50.21 10.21
C ALA A 21 31.23 48.94 9.39
N LEU A 22 32.51 48.54 9.25
CA LEU A 22 32.89 47.31 8.53
C LEU A 22 32.36 46.06 9.25
N VAL A 23 32.45 46.01 10.58
CA VAL A 23 31.89 44.89 11.37
C VAL A 23 30.38 44.80 11.21
N GLY A 24 29.67 45.93 11.21
CA GLY A 24 28.22 45.97 10.97
C GLY A 24 27.86 45.32 9.63
N ILE A 25 28.49 45.79 8.55
CA ILE A 25 28.27 45.27 7.19
C ILE A 25 28.62 43.78 7.08
N LEU A 26 29.72 43.34 7.69
CA LEU A 26 30.12 41.93 7.69
C LEU A 26 29.13 41.05 8.45
N ASN A 27 28.67 41.50 9.61
CA ASN A 27 27.72 40.75 10.41
C ASN A 27 26.36 40.62 9.71
N ASP A 28 25.87 41.70 9.10
CA ASP A 28 24.61 41.71 8.34
C ASP A 28 24.70 40.79 7.10
N ASN A 29 25.81 40.85 6.36
CA ASN A 29 26.02 39.95 5.21
C ASN A 29 26.14 38.48 5.63
N ILE A 30 26.86 38.18 6.72
CA ILE A 30 26.98 36.80 7.24
C ILE A 30 25.62 36.28 7.67
N LEU A 31 24.82 37.12 8.34
CA LEU A 31 23.46 36.78 8.74
C LEU A 31 22.59 36.50 7.51
N ALA A 32 22.57 37.39 6.52
CA ALA A 32 21.79 37.22 5.30
C ALA A 32 22.16 35.93 4.54
N VAL A 33 23.46 35.63 4.40
CA VAL A 33 23.93 34.40 3.75
C VAL A 33 23.55 33.15 4.57
N ALA A 34 23.61 33.24 5.90
CA ALA A 34 23.20 32.14 6.78
C ALA A 34 21.70 31.86 6.67
N GLU A 35 20.87 32.91 6.65
CA GLU A 35 19.42 32.83 6.46
C GLU A 35 19.08 32.24 5.10
N GLU A 36 19.67 32.73 4.01
CA GLU A 36 19.44 32.21 2.66
C GLU A 36 19.81 30.72 2.56
N LYS A 37 20.97 30.33 3.12
CA LYS A 37 21.40 28.93 3.11
C LYS A 37 20.47 28.05 3.95
N PHE A 38 19.94 28.57 5.05
CA PHE A 38 19.01 27.84 5.90
C PHE A 38 17.66 27.65 5.19
N GLU A 39 17.12 28.70 4.59
CA GLU A 39 15.87 28.68 3.83
C GLU A 39 15.95 27.71 2.64
N ASN A 40 17.06 27.76 1.89
CA ASN A 40 17.32 26.82 0.79
C ASN A 40 17.35 25.36 1.28
N ARG A 41 17.97 25.09 2.45
CA ARG A 41 18.01 23.74 3.02
C ARG A 41 16.65 23.27 3.51
N ILE A 42 15.82 24.16 4.06
CA ILE A 42 14.43 23.86 4.42
C ILE A 42 13.67 23.48 3.15
N THR A 43 13.68 24.34 2.14
CA THR A 43 12.97 24.12 0.86
C THR A 43 13.38 22.79 0.22
N ILE A 44 14.68 22.46 0.18
CA ILE A 44 15.16 21.18 -0.37
C ILE A 44 14.63 19.99 0.45
N THR A 45 14.61 20.13 1.78
CA THR A 45 14.17 19.06 2.68
C THR A 45 12.67 18.83 2.58
N GLU A 46 11.88 19.90 2.50
CA GLU A 46 10.42 19.84 2.29
C GLU A 46 10.10 19.14 0.97
N ASN A 47 10.69 19.60 -0.14
CA ASN A 47 10.51 18.96 -1.44
C ASN A 47 10.90 17.48 -1.43
N LYS A 48 11.97 17.10 -0.74
CA LYS A 48 12.37 15.69 -0.61
C LYS A 48 11.36 14.89 0.21
N PHE A 49 10.76 15.50 1.22
CA PHE A 49 9.75 14.87 2.05
C PHE A 49 8.45 14.65 1.26
N ASP A 50 7.97 15.67 0.55
CA ASP A 50 6.78 15.58 -0.30
C ASP A 50 6.93 14.52 -1.38
N ASN A 51 8.08 14.47 -2.06
CA ASN A 51 8.38 13.44 -3.04
C ASN A 51 8.36 12.02 -2.44
N ARG A 52 8.84 11.87 -1.20
CA ARG A 52 8.80 10.56 -0.50
C ARG A 52 7.39 10.17 -0.08
N ILE A 53 6.56 11.14 0.31
CA ILE A 53 5.14 10.91 0.61
C ILE A 53 4.43 10.44 -0.64
N ALA A 54 4.51 11.21 -1.74
CA ALA A 54 3.85 10.87 -2.99
C ALA A 54 4.28 9.49 -3.55
N ALA A 55 5.58 9.18 -3.46
CA ALA A 55 6.08 7.86 -3.85
C ALA A 55 5.55 6.73 -2.95
N THR A 56 5.36 6.99 -1.66
CA THR A 56 4.82 6.02 -0.72
C THR A 56 3.33 5.80 -0.93
N GLU A 57 2.56 6.86 -1.18
CA GLU A 57 1.13 6.81 -1.53
C GLU A 57 0.93 5.99 -2.81
N THR A 58 1.66 6.31 -3.88
CA THR A 58 1.60 5.56 -5.15
C THR A 58 1.90 4.06 -4.96
N LYS A 59 2.91 3.74 -4.13
CA LYS A 59 3.25 2.34 -3.82
C LYS A 59 2.15 1.66 -3.02
N PHE A 60 1.50 2.37 -2.11
CA PHE A 60 0.41 1.84 -1.30
C PHE A 60 -0.82 1.55 -2.17
N ASP A 61 -1.21 2.48 -3.03
CA ASP A 61 -2.31 2.32 -3.98
C ASP A 61 -2.08 1.12 -4.91
N SER A 62 -0.87 1.00 -5.45
CA SER A 62 -0.50 -0.16 -6.28
C SER A 62 -0.62 -1.48 -5.52
N ARG A 63 -0.21 -1.52 -4.24
CA ARG A 63 -0.33 -2.72 -3.41
C ARG A 63 -1.78 -3.05 -3.06
N ILE A 64 -2.62 -2.05 -2.84
CA ILE A 64 -4.06 -2.25 -2.64
C ILE A 64 -4.66 -2.88 -3.90
N ALA A 65 -4.46 -2.27 -5.07
CA ALA A 65 -5.01 -2.77 -6.32
C ALA A 65 -4.56 -4.21 -6.63
N ILE A 66 -3.29 -4.55 -6.38
CA ILE A 66 -2.80 -5.93 -6.54
C ILE A 66 -3.50 -6.89 -5.56
N THR A 67 -3.76 -6.44 -4.34
CA THR A 67 -4.38 -7.26 -3.30
C THR A 67 -5.85 -7.50 -3.57
N GLU A 68 -6.60 -6.47 -4.01
CA GLU A 68 -7.98 -6.56 -4.46
C GLU A 68 -8.10 -7.54 -5.63
N ASN A 69 -7.29 -7.37 -6.68
CA ASN A 69 -7.28 -8.30 -7.81
C ASN A 69 -6.99 -9.75 -7.39
N LYS A 70 -6.06 -9.96 -6.45
CA LYS A 70 -5.78 -11.32 -5.92
C LYS A 70 -6.95 -11.88 -5.13
N PHE A 71 -7.66 -11.04 -4.39
CA PHE A 71 -8.82 -11.44 -3.63
C PHE A 71 -9.97 -11.85 -4.56
N ASP A 72 -10.28 -11.03 -5.57
CA ASP A 72 -11.33 -11.30 -6.56
C ASP A 72 -11.08 -12.59 -7.33
N ASN A 73 -9.83 -12.79 -7.80
CA ASN A 73 -9.44 -14.03 -8.47
C ASN A 73 -9.60 -15.27 -7.56
N ARG A 74 -9.31 -15.13 -6.26
CA ARG A 74 -9.49 -16.23 -5.30
C ARG A 74 -10.96 -16.50 -5.02
N MET A 75 -11.80 -15.47 -4.95
CA MET A 75 -13.24 -15.64 -4.78
C MET A 75 -13.85 -16.34 -5.99
N ALA A 76 -13.56 -15.88 -7.22
CA ALA A 76 -14.03 -16.53 -8.44
C ALA A 76 -13.60 -18.01 -8.52
N ALA A 77 -12.34 -18.31 -8.20
CA ALA A 77 -11.84 -19.67 -8.18
C ALA A 77 -12.50 -20.55 -7.10
N LEU A 78 -12.91 -19.97 -5.97
CA LEU A 78 -13.65 -20.68 -4.92
C LEU A 78 -15.09 -20.95 -5.34
N GLU A 79 -15.76 -19.97 -5.95
CA GLU A 79 -17.11 -20.12 -6.51
C GLU A 79 -17.15 -21.25 -7.54
N GLU A 80 -16.24 -21.24 -8.52
CA GLU A 80 -16.15 -22.30 -9.54
C GLU A 80 -15.94 -23.69 -8.91
N ARG A 81 -15.03 -23.79 -7.93
CA ARG A 81 -14.79 -25.05 -7.21
C ARG A 81 -16.01 -25.51 -6.43
N PHE A 82 -16.75 -24.58 -5.83
CA PHE A 82 -17.94 -24.88 -5.07
C PHE A 82 -19.08 -25.36 -5.97
N GLU A 83 -19.35 -24.64 -7.07
CA GLU A 83 -20.34 -25.04 -8.07
C GLU A 83 -20.04 -26.42 -8.64
N ARG A 84 -18.78 -26.69 -8.98
CA ARG A 84 -18.35 -28.01 -9.47
C ARG A 84 -18.60 -29.11 -8.45
N ARG A 85 -18.19 -28.93 -7.19
CA ARG A 85 -18.44 -29.91 -6.13
C ARG A 85 -19.93 -30.16 -5.92
N LEU A 86 -20.73 -29.10 -5.98
CA LEU A 86 -22.17 -29.17 -5.82
C LEU A 86 -22.81 -29.96 -6.98
N ALA A 87 -22.36 -29.74 -8.22
CA ALA A 87 -22.78 -30.51 -9.38
C ALA A 87 -22.38 -31.99 -9.28
N GLU A 88 -21.14 -32.28 -8.84
CA GLU A 88 -20.64 -33.64 -8.61
C GLU A 88 -21.48 -34.36 -7.54
N THR A 89 -21.73 -33.72 -6.39
CA THR A 89 -22.59 -34.27 -5.33
C THR A 89 -24.02 -34.50 -5.81
N LYS A 90 -24.62 -33.55 -6.55
CA LYS A 90 -25.96 -33.74 -7.14
C LYS A 90 -25.99 -34.94 -8.09
N ALA A 91 -24.99 -35.09 -8.94
CA ALA A 91 -24.91 -36.22 -9.87
C ALA A 91 -24.77 -37.56 -9.14
N GLU A 92 -23.98 -37.62 -8.08
CA GLU A 92 -23.87 -38.82 -7.23
C GLU A 92 -25.18 -39.17 -6.54
N ILE A 93 -25.87 -38.18 -5.95
CA ILE A 93 -27.18 -38.38 -5.33
C ILE A 93 -28.17 -38.94 -6.35
N ILE A 94 -28.22 -38.37 -7.56
CA ILE A 94 -29.10 -38.84 -8.63
C ILE A 94 -28.77 -40.30 -9.01
N LYS A 95 -27.49 -40.65 -9.17
CA LYS A 95 -27.06 -42.03 -9.44
C LYS A 95 -27.55 -43.00 -8.37
N TRP A 96 -27.38 -42.64 -7.09
CA TRP A 96 -27.84 -43.46 -5.97
C TRP A 96 -29.37 -43.58 -5.92
N MET A 97 -30.10 -42.51 -6.23
CA MET A 97 -31.55 -42.56 -6.38
C MET A 97 -31.95 -43.58 -7.45
N PHE A 98 -31.31 -43.60 -8.62
CA PHE A 98 -31.63 -44.58 -9.66
C PHE A 98 -31.38 -46.03 -9.22
N ILE A 99 -30.24 -46.32 -8.60
CA ILE A 99 -29.91 -47.66 -8.08
C ILE A 99 -30.97 -48.10 -7.07
N PHE A 100 -31.34 -47.19 -6.16
CA PHE A 100 -32.39 -47.45 -5.18
C PHE A 100 -33.74 -47.72 -5.84
N TRP A 101 -34.16 -46.89 -6.80
CA TRP A 101 -35.42 -47.05 -7.53
C TRP A 101 -35.51 -48.38 -8.27
N ILE A 102 -34.44 -48.81 -8.95
CA ILE A 102 -34.39 -50.12 -9.62
C ILE A 102 -34.61 -51.25 -8.61
N GLY A 103 -33.99 -51.17 -7.44
CA GLY A 103 -34.21 -52.11 -6.35
C GLY A 103 -35.67 -52.16 -5.89
N GLN A 104 -36.28 -50.99 -5.64
CA GLN A 104 -37.69 -50.88 -5.26
C GLN A 104 -38.62 -51.48 -6.33
N PHE A 105 -38.42 -51.16 -7.61
CA PHE A 105 -39.20 -51.72 -8.71
C PHE A 105 -39.09 -53.25 -8.78
N ALA A 106 -37.88 -53.79 -8.61
CA ALA A 106 -37.66 -55.24 -8.59
C ALA A 106 -38.39 -55.90 -7.40
N SER A 107 -38.31 -55.31 -6.20
CA SER A 107 -39.00 -55.82 -5.02
C SER A 107 -40.52 -55.78 -5.17
N ILE A 108 -41.11 -54.68 -5.67
CA ILE A 108 -42.55 -54.56 -5.90
C ILE A 108 -43.01 -55.60 -6.93
N THR A 109 -42.27 -55.75 -8.03
CA THR A 109 -42.58 -56.74 -9.08
C THR A 109 -42.55 -58.17 -8.54
N ALA A 110 -41.55 -58.49 -7.72
CA ALA A 110 -41.45 -59.81 -7.08
C ALA A 110 -42.63 -60.10 -6.14
N VAL A 111 -43.04 -59.11 -5.33
CA VAL A 111 -44.21 -59.23 -4.44
C VAL A 111 -45.49 -59.41 -5.24
N LEU A 112 -45.73 -58.58 -6.27
CA LEU A 112 -46.91 -58.69 -7.13
C LEU A 112 -46.98 -60.07 -7.80
N PHE A 113 -45.87 -60.56 -8.36
CA PHE A 113 -45.82 -61.88 -8.99
C PHE A 113 -46.14 -63.01 -8.01
N LEU A 114 -45.66 -62.91 -6.76
CA LEU A 114 -45.97 -63.88 -5.71
C LEU A 114 -47.47 -63.89 -5.34
N PHE A 115 -48.11 -62.72 -5.30
CA PHE A 115 -49.54 -62.60 -5.02
C PHE A 115 -50.44 -63.08 -6.17
N PHE A 116 -50.06 -62.85 -7.43
CA PHE A 116 -50.83 -63.32 -8.60
C PHE A 116 -50.65 -64.80 -8.92
N LYS A 117 -49.58 -65.44 -8.43
CA LYS A 117 -49.33 -66.89 -8.61
C LYS A 117 -50.05 -67.75 -7.56
N ARG A 118 -50.91 -67.16 -6.74
CA ARG A 118 -51.72 -67.83 -5.72
C ARG A 118 -53.18 -67.81 -6.14
#